data_AF-A0A9Q1HKF9-F1
#
_entry.id   AF-A0A9Q1HKF9-F1
#
_cell.length_a   1.000
_cell.length_b   1.000
_cell.length_c   1.000
_cell.angle_alpha   90.00
_cell.angle_beta   90.00
_cell.angle_gamma   90.00
#
_symmetry.space_group_name_H-M   'P 1'
#
loop_
_entity.id
_entity.type
_entity.pdbx_description
1 polymer ?
#
loop_
_entity_poly.entity_id
_entity_poly.type
_entity_poly.pdbx_seq_one_letter_code
_entity_poly.pdbx_strand_id
1 'polypeptide(L)'
;MSTILTIAPGENRHPLSFFCDEDAEFLSFPTIYCGQRWKKTHQIPVHYSEMCKWEIRNVDRRVATCVPNLFFKLKKIQIQQITEKVSLAIRRCKLKGNKYTASDILKDTKHEKLIKLDEGYHIFRSLRNSPPYLNKRKKDLIAMIRQLGYPTYFVSLSAADTRWLDLIKVLGKLIDNKCYSDEELMDLDWSTKTRLIKADPVSCVRYFDHRLQVFITDVLKSNLHPIGKNY
;
A
#
# COMPACT_ATOMS: atom_id res chain seq x y z
N MET A 1 -56.36 -18.05 -8.31
CA MET A 1 -55.14 -18.24 -9.11
C MET A 1 -54.00 -17.58 -8.36
N SER A 2 -53.06 -18.37 -7.83
CA SER A 2 -51.88 -17.87 -7.11
C SER A 2 -50.79 -17.47 -8.12
N THR A 3 -50.46 -16.18 -8.17
CA THR A 3 -49.39 -15.66 -9.03
C THR A 3 -48.04 -16.00 -8.39
N ILE A 4 -47.30 -16.93 -8.98
CA ILE A 4 -45.93 -17.26 -8.56
C ILE A 4 -45.01 -16.17 -9.13
N LEU A 5 -44.50 -15.30 -8.26
CA LEU A 5 -43.51 -14.28 -8.64
C LEU A 5 -42.10 -14.90 -8.59
N THR A 6 -41.55 -15.19 -9.76
CA THR A 6 -40.17 -15.64 -9.91
C THR A 6 -39.25 -14.42 -10.00
N ILE A 7 -38.66 -14.01 -8.88
CA ILE A 7 -37.69 -12.90 -8.85
C ILE A 7 -36.29 -13.50 -8.79
N ALA A 8 -35.42 -13.14 -9.74
CA ALA A 8 -34.01 -13.56 -9.69
C ALA A 8 -33.26 -12.75 -8.61
N PRO A 9 -32.38 -13.35 -7.79
CA PRO A 9 -31.57 -12.59 -6.84
C PRO A 9 -30.73 -11.54 -7.58
N GLY A 10 -31.07 -10.25 -7.40
CA GLY A 10 -30.37 -9.13 -8.05
C GLY A 10 -31.04 -8.58 -9.31
N GLU A 11 -32.27 -8.98 -9.63
CA GLU A 11 -33.05 -8.36 -10.71
C GLU A 11 -33.16 -6.84 -10.51
N ASN A 12 -32.86 -6.07 -11.57
CA ASN A 12 -32.75 -4.60 -11.59
C ASN A 12 -31.65 -3.98 -10.69
N ARG A 13 -30.69 -4.76 -10.18
CA ARG A 13 -29.53 -4.20 -9.46
C ARG A 13 -28.29 -4.13 -10.36
N HIS A 14 -27.61 -2.99 -10.33
CA HIS A 14 -26.29 -2.85 -10.96
C HIS A 14 -25.21 -3.45 -10.05
N PRO A 15 -24.24 -4.22 -10.59
CA PRO A 15 -23.17 -4.76 -9.79
C PRO A 15 -22.34 -3.61 -9.21
N LEU A 16 -22.23 -3.57 -7.89
CA LEU A 16 -21.29 -2.69 -7.21
C LEU A 16 -19.87 -3.18 -7.51
N SER A 17 -18.95 -2.23 -7.74
CA SER A 17 -17.54 -2.59 -7.76
C SER A 17 -17.19 -3.20 -6.41
N PHE A 18 -16.50 -4.34 -6.43
CA PHE A 18 -16.00 -5.05 -5.25
C PHE A 18 -15.23 -4.15 -4.27
N PHE A 19 -14.65 -3.05 -4.78
CA PHE A 19 -13.86 -2.10 -3.99
C PHE A 19 -14.67 -0.92 -3.44
N CYS A 20 -15.89 -0.70 -3.96
CA CYS A 20 -16.85 0.27 -3.43
C CYS A 20 -17.77 -0.35 -2.38
N ASP A 21 -17.88 -1.68 -2.37
CA ASP A 21 -18.63 -2.41 -1.36
C ASP A 21 -17.91 -2.34 -0.01
N GLU A 22 -18.60 -1.78 0.98
CA GLU A 22 -18.07 -1.63 2.34
C GLU A 22 -17.92 -2.98 3.05
N ASP A 23 -18.72 -3.98 2.67
CA ASP A 23 -18.79 -5.29 3.33
C ASP A 23 -17.90 -6.34 2.63
N ALA A 24 -17.50 -6.10 1.37
CA ALA A 24 -16.69 -7.02 0.57
C ALA A 24 -15.44 -7.53 1.30
N GLU A 25 -14.76 -6.67 2.06
CA GLU A 25 -13.58 -7.06 2.83
C GLU A 25 -13.92 -8.01 3.99
N PHE A 26 -14.95 -7.66 4.77
CA PHE A 26 -15.34 -8.42 5.96
C PHE A 26 -15.93 -9.78 5.59
N LEU A 27 -16.62 -9.85 4.46
CA LEU A 27 -17.21 -11.08 3.92
C LEU A 27 -16.19 -11.95 3.19
N SER A 28 -15.18 -11.37 2.53
CA SER A 28 -14.14 -12.14 1.82
C SER A 28 -13.13 -12.79 2.76
N PHE A 29 -12.96 -12.27 3.97
CA PHE A 29 -12.01 -12.79 4.96
C PHE A 29 -12.69 -13.19 6.28
N PRO A 30 -13.57 -14.21 6.27
CA PRO A 30 -14.32 -14.63 7.46
C PRO A 30 -13.41 -15.15 8.58
N THR A 31 -12.24 -15.71 8.26
CA THR A 31 -11.25 -16.16 9.27
C THR A 31 -10.69 -15.01 10.12
N ILE A 32 -10.67 -13.79 9.56
CA ILE A 32 -10.16 -12.60 10.22
C ILE A 32 -11.30 -11.87 10.92
N TYR A 33 -12.38 -11.58 10.17
CA TYR A 33 -13.43 -10.66 10.61
C TYR A 33 -14.71 -11.34 11.10
N CYS A 34 -14.80 -12.68 10.99
CA CYS A 34 -15.99 -13.46 11.34
C CYS A 34 -17.28 -12.96 10.66
N GLY A 35 -17.16 -12.39 9.46
CA GLY A 35 -18.28 -11.79 8.71
C GLY A 35 -18.88 -10.55 9.36
N GLN A 36 -18.23 -9.99 10.39
CA GLN A 36 -18.71 -8.82 11.11
C GLN A 36 -17.95 -7.57 10.69
N ARG A 37 -18.72 -6.52 10.40
CA ARG A 37 -18.19 -5.19 10.19
C ARG A 37 -17.79 -4.55 11.52
N TRP A 38 -16.79 -3.68 11.47
CA TRP A 38 -16.52 -2.79 12.60
C TRP A 38 -17.69 -1.87 12.90
N LYS A 39 -18.04 -1.79 14.18
CA LYS A 39 -18.94 -0.76 14.68
C LYS A 39 -18.23 0.58 14.51
N LYS A 40 -18.81 1.50 13.73
CA LYS A 40 -18.34 2.88 13.60
C LYS A 40 -18.64 3.62 14.92
N THR A 41 -17.91 3.30 15.99
CA THR A 41 -18.04 3.93 17.31
C THR A 41 -17.21 5.22 17.42
N HIS A 42 -16.35 5.51 16.43
CA HIS A 42 -15.51 6.68 16.44
C HIS A 42 -16.30 7.95 16.09
N GLN A 43 -16.16 8.98 16.93
CA GLN A 43 -16.68 10.33 16.66
C GLN A 43 -15.99 11.00 15.46
N ILE A 44 -14.76 10.56 15.14
CA ILE A 44 -13.93 11.12 14.06
C ILE A 44 -13.87 10.10 12.90
N PRO A 45 -14.11 10.52 11.65
CA PRO A 45 -13.95 9.64 10.49
C PRO A 45 -12.48 9.27 10.30
N VAL A 46 -12.18 7.97 10.35
CA VAL A 46 -10.84 7.43 10.12
C VAL A 46 -10.68 7.02 8.66
N HIS A 47 -9.57 7.41 8.03
CA HIS A 47 -9.28 7.02 6.66
C HIS A 47 -8.91 5.53 6.59
N TYR A 48 -9.33 4.83 5.51
CA TYR A 48 -9.09 3.40 5.32
C TYR A 48 -7.61 3.00 5.42
N SER A 49 -6.69 3.85 4.96
CA SER A 49 -5.25 3.59 5.10
C SER A 49 -4.77 3.53 6.56
N GLU A 50 -5.35 4.35 7.44
CA GLU A 50 -5.02 4.32 8.88
C GLU A 50 -5.58 3.07 9.54
N MET A 51 -6.79 2.66 9.15
CA MET A 51 -7.38 1.38 9.56
C MET A 51 -6.47 0.21 9.16
N CYS A 52 -6.04 0.15 7.90
CA CYS A 52 -5.12 -0.88 7.43
C CYS A 52 -3.80 -0.88 8.20
N LYS A 53 -3.20 0.29 8.47
CA LYS A 53 -1.97 0.39 9.27
C LYS A 53 -2.17 -0.17 10.67
N TRP A 54 -3.28 0.17 11.32
CA TRP A 54 -3.60 -0.32 12.65
C TRP A 54 -3.74 -1.83 12.66
N GLU A 55 -4.55 -2.40 11.77
CA GLU A 55 -4.80 -3.85 11.72
C GLU A 55 -3.54 -4.66 11.43
N ILE A 56 -2.73 -4.20 10.48
CA ILE A 56 -1.49 -4.87 10.08
C ILE A 56 -0.43 -4.81 11.20
N ARG A 57 -0.51 -3.79 12.06
CA ARG A 57 0.41 -3.59 13.20
C ARG A 57 -0.17 -4.09 14.52
N ASN A 58 -1.38 -4.63 14.51
CA ASN A 58 -2.04 -5.08 15.72
C ASN A 58 -1.29 -6.26 16.35
N VAL A 59 -1.51 -6.44 17.66
CA VAL A 59 -1.02 -7.59 18.44
C VAL A 59 -1.57 -8.89 17.83
N ASP A 60 -2.84 -8.87 17.44
CA ASP A 60 -3.42 -9.95 16.66
C ASP A 60 -2.81 -9.97 15.25
N ARG A 61 -2.06 -11.04 14.96
CA ARG A 61 -1.31 -11.19 13.71
C ARG A 61 -2.13 -11.77 12.57
N ARG A 62 -3.39 -12.19 12.76
CA ARG A 62 -4.22 -12.83 11.70
C ARG A 62 -4.26 -12.01 10.41
N VAL A 63 -4.33 -10.69 10.52
CA VAL A 63 -4.31 -9.77 9.38
C VAL A 63 -2.94 -9.74 8.71
N ALA A 64 -1.88 -9.65 9.50
CA ALA A 64 -0.52 -9.50 9.01
C ALA A 64 0.06 -10.77 8.38
N THR A 65 -0.38 -11.94 8.85
CA THR A 65 0.00 -13.24 8.29
C THR A 65 -0.80 -13.61 7.05
N CYS A 66 -2.00 -13.02 6.87
CA CYS A 66 -2.85 -13.28 5.71
C CYS A 66 -2.40 -12.45 4.49
N VAL A 67 -1.52 -13.03 3.67
CA VAL A 67 -1.02 -12.43 2.43
C VAL A 67 -2.14 -11.99 1.47
N PRO A 68 -3.21 -12.79 1.22
CA PRO A 68 -4.33 -12.35 0.39
C PRO A 68 -5.04 -11.10 0.93
N ASN A 69 -5.19 -10.98 2.25
CA ASN A 69 -5.78 -9.79 2.87
C ASN A 69 -4.90 -8.55 2.66
N LEU A 70 -3.58 -8.68 2.81
CA LEU A 70 -2.64 -7.58 2.55
C LEU A 70 -2.75 -7.06 1.10
N PHE A 71 -2.80 -7.97 0.12
CA PHE A 71 -2.94 -7.58 -1.28
C PHE A 71 -4.32 -6.99 -1.60
N PHE A 72 -5.38 -7.51 -0.98
CA PHE A 72 -6.71 -6.91 -1.06
C PHE A 72 -6.68 -5.46 -0.57
N LYS A 73 -6.13 -5.21 0.64
CA LYS A 73 -6.03 -3.87 1.24
C LYS A 73 -5.23 -2.92 0.36
N LEU A 74 -4.08 -3.38 -0.15
CA LEU A 74 -3.26 -2.62 -1.08
C LEU A 74 -4.05 -2.23 -2.33
N LYS A 75 -4.77 -3.18 -2.94
CA LYS A 75 -5.52 -2.95 -4.17
C LYS A 75 -6.70 -2.00 -3.94
N LYS A 76 -7.41 -2.14 -2.82
CA LYS A 76 -8.51 -1.25 -2.42
C LYS A 76 -8.01 0.19 -2.24
N ILE A 77 -6.90 0.39 -1.53
CA ILE A 77 -6.26 1.72 -1.38
C ILE A 77 -5.87 2.29 -2.75
N GLN A 78 -5.25 1.49 -3.63
CA GLN A 78 -4.85 1.95 -4.96
C GLN A 78 -6.05 2.39 -5.81
N ILE A 79 -7.14 1.61 -5.79
CA ILE A 79 -8.36 1.93 -6.54
C ILE A 79 -9.01 3.18 -5.97
N GLN A 80 -9.08 3.31 -4.65
CA GLN A 80 -9.60 4.52 -4.00
C GLN A 80 -8.81 5.77 -4.44
N GLN A 81 -7.47 5.70 -4.41
CA GLN A 81 -6.60 6.78 -4.88
C GLN A 81 -6.82 7.10 -6.36
N ILE A 82 -6.97 6.09 -7.23
CA ILE A 82 -7.24 6.29 -8.65
C ILE A 82 -8.59 6.99 -8.85
N THR A 83 -9.65 6.53 -8.20
CA THR A 83 -11.00 7.09 -8.31
C THR A 83 -11.05 8.54 -7.83
N GLU A 84 -10.39 8.86 -6.72
CA GLU A 84 -10.29 10.23 -6.21
C GLU A 84 -9.58 11.15 -7.20
N LYS A 85 -8.45 10.69 -7.77
CA LYS A 85 -7.67 11.45 -8.75
C LYS A 85 -8.41 11.67 -10.07
N VAL A 86 -9.09 10.64 -10.57
CA VAL A 86 -9.95 10.74 -11.78
C VAL A 86 -11.10 11.70 -11.53
N SER A 87 -11.78 11.61 -10.38
CA SER A 87 -12.87 12.51 -10.01
C SER A 87 -12.41 13.96 -9.93
N LEU A 88 -11.24 14.22 -9.34
CA LEU A 88 -10.61 15.54 -9.31
C LEU A 88 -10.28 16.06 -10.72
N ALA A 89 -9.77 15.20 -11.60
CA ALA A 89 -9.46 15.56 -12.98
C ALA A 89 -10.71 15.94 -13.77
N ILE A 90 -11.76 15.13 -13.69
CA ILE A 90 -13.05 15.40 -14.33
C ILE A 90 -13.61 16.74 -13.83
N ARG A 91 -13.53 17.00 -12.52
CA ARG A 91 -13.96 18.27 -11.94
C ARG A 91 -13.17 19.46 -12.50
N ARG A 92 -11.84 19.35 -12.61
CA ARG A 92 -11.00 20.41 -13.19
C ARG A 92 -11.30 20.66 -14.66
N CYS A 93 -11.56 19.61 -15.44
CA CYS A 93 -11.94 19.73 -16.85
C CYS A 93 -13.27 20.50 -17.01
N LYS A 94 -14.23 20.31 -16.11
CA LYS A 94 -15.50 21.07 -16.11
C LYS A 94 -15.34 22.56 -15.80
N LEU A 95 -14.29 22.93 -15.05
CA LEU A 95 -14.04 24.32 -14.64
C LEU A 95 -13.39 25.18 -15.74
N LYS A 96 -12.79 24.57 -16.78
CA LYS A 96 -12.21 25.29 -17.93
C LYS A 96 -13.27 25.74 -18.97
N GLY A 97 -14.49 26.04 -18.53
CA GLY A 97 -15.58 26.56 -19.37
C GLY A 97 -16.37 25.52 -20.16
N ASN A 98 -15.91 24.27 -20.28
CA ASN A 98 -16.63 23.20 -20.97
C ASN A 98 -17.41 22.31 -19.98
N LYS A 99 -18.74 22.42 -19.97
CA LYS A 99 -19.62 21.48 -19.25
C LYS A 99 -19.70 20.17 -20.04
N TYR A 100 -19.05 19.11 -19.54
CA TYR A 100 -19.17 17.77 -20.11
C TYR A 100 -20.24 16.97 -19.37
N THR A 101 -21.23 16.49 -20.11
CA THR A 101 -22.31 15.62 -19.61
C THR A 101 -21.90 14.14 -19.74
N ALA A 102 -22.51 13.23 -18.97
CA ALA A 102 -22.20 11.80 -19.08
C ALA A 102 -22.47 11.24 -20.50
N SER A 103 -23.48 11.78 -21.19
CA SER A 103 -23.79 11.50 -22.59
C SER A 103 -22.74 12.02 -23.57
N ASP A 104 -21.99 13.07 -23.22
CA ASP A 104 -20.89 13.59 -24.04
C ASP A 104 -19.62 12.74 -23.92
N ILE A 105 -19.43 12.11 -22.77
CA ILE A 105 -18.30 11.21 -22.50
C ILE A 105 -18.46 9.90 -23.28
N LEU A 106 -19.70 9.43 -23.48
CA LEU A 106 -20.00 8.24 -24.28
C LEU A 106 -19.80 8.45 -25.80
N LYS A 107 -19.65 9.69 -26.27
CA LYS A 107 -19.40 10.01 -27.68
C LYS A 107 -17.89 10.05 -27.97
N ASP A 108 -17.47 9.22 -28.93
CA ASP A 108 -16.07 8.90 -29.24
C ASP A 108 -15.18 10.14 -29.48
N THR A 109 -15.73 11.18 -30.09
CA THR A 109 -15.00 12.39 -30.51
C THR A 109 -14.57 13.32 -29.36
N LYS A 110 -15.26 13.29 -28.21
CA LYS A 110 -14.94 14.15 -27.06
C LYS A 110 -14.00 13.47 -26.05
N HIS A 111 -13.95 12.13 -26.03
CA HIS A 111 -13.04 11.38 -25.17
C HIS A 111 -11.57 11.67 -25.50
N GLU A 112 -11.23 11.77 -26.78
CA GLU A 112 -9.88 12.14 -27.20
C GLU A 112 -9.46 13.54 -26.74
N LYS A 113 -10.38 14.53 -26.74
CA LYS A 113 -10.07 15.89 -26.27
C LYS A 113 -9.82 15.92 -24.76
N LEU A 114 -10.47 15.04 -24.00
CA LEU A 114 -10.18 14.83 -22.58
C LEU A 114 -8.80 14.18 -22.37
N ILE A 115 -8.43 13.21 -23.20
CA ILE A 115 -7.11 12.55 -23.17
C ILE A 115 -6.00 13.53 -23.56
N LYS A 116 -6.26 14.41 -24.54
CA LYS A 116 -5.33 15.46 -25.02
C LYS A 116 -5.20 16.65 -24.05
N LEU A 117 -6.00 16.73 -22.99
CA LEU A 117 -5.72 17.67 -21.90
C LEU A 117 -4.52 17.14 -21.12
N ASP A 118 -3.41 17.87 -21.16
CA ASP A 118 -2.13 17.56 -20.50
C ASP A 118 -2.26 17.27 -18.98
N GLU A 119 -3.40 17.65 -18.39
CA GLU A 119 -3.77 17.23 -17.04
C GLU A 119 -3.78 15.70 -16.89
N GLY A 120 -4.22 14.96 -17.91
CA GLY A 120 -4.18 13.49 -17.99
C GLY A 120 -2.84 12.89 -17.58
N TYR A 121 -1.75 13.47 -18.09
CA TYR A 121 -0.37 13.06 -17.84
C TYR A 121 0.15 13.43 -16.46
N HIS A 122 -0.62 14.16 -15.64
CA HIS A 122 -0.20 14.62 -14.31
C HIS A 122 -1.07 14.10 -13.17
N ILE A 123 -2.27 13.57 -13.47
CA ILE A 123 -3.23 13.06 -12.48
C ILE A 123 -2.60 11.98 -11.59
N PHE A 124 -1.85 11.05 -12.19
CA PHE A 124 -1.33 9.86 -11.50
C PHE A 124 0.07 10.02 -10.91
N ARG A 125 0.57 11.25 -10.71
CA ARG A 125 1.89 11.49 -10.08
C ARG A 125 2.01 10.93 -8.65
N SER A 126 0.90 10.65 -7.96
CA SER A 126 0.90 10.02 -6.63
C SER A 126 0.90 8.49 -6.66
N LEU A 127 0.52 7.89 -7.80
CA LEU A 127 0.47 6.44 -7.94
C LEU A 127 1.88 5.93 -8.23
N ARG A 128 2.45 5.13 -7.32
CA ARG A 128 3.80 4.59 -7.46
C ARG A 128 3.92 3.78 -8.76
N ASN A 129 5.05 3.89 -9.44
CA ASN A 129 5.35 3.25 -10.73
C ASN A 129 4.47 3.67 -11.92
N SER A 130 3.60 4.68 -11.77
CA SER A 130 2.95 5.27 -12.93
C SER A 130 3.97 6.03 -13.79
N PRO A 131 3.77 6.14 -15.12
CA PRO A 131 4.66 6.94 -15.96
C PRO A 131 4.81 8.40 -15.48
N PRO A 132 3.75 9.09 -15.03
CA PRO A 132 3.87 10.42 -14.40
C PRO A 132 4.71 10.44 -13.12
N TYR A 133 4.60 9.41 -12.27
CA TYR A 133 5.40 9.29 -11.05
C TYR A 133 6.90 9.16 -11.37
N LEU A 134 7.25 8.29 -12.32
CA LEU A 134 8.64 8.07 -12.73
C LEU A 134 9.23 9.31 -13.41
N ASN A 135 8.45 9.99 -14.26
CA ASN A 135 8.88 11.25 -14.88
C ASN A 135 9.14 12.33 -13.82
N LYS A 136 8.30 12.43 -12.79
CA LYS A 136 8.54 13.33 -11.65
C LYS A 136 9.86 13.00 -10.95
N ARG A 137 10.08 11.73 -10.58
CA ARG A 137 11.33 11.31 -9.91
C ARG A 137 12.57 11.57 -10.75
N LYS A 138 12.49 11.35 -12.07
CA LYS A 138 13.57 11.70 -13.01
C LYS A 138 13.87 13.20 -12.99
N LYS A 139 12.83 14.05 -13.05
CA LYS A 139 13.00 15.51 -13.00
C LYS A 139 13.58 15.97 -11.67
N ASP A 140 13.11 15.41 -10.55
CA ASP A 140 13.63 15.70 -9.21
C ASP A 140 15.12 15.36 -9.13
N LEU A 141 15.54 14.19 -9.65
CA LEU A 141 16.95 13.79 -9.69
C LEU A 141 17.81 14.74 -10.53
N ILE A 142 17.35 15.12 -11.74
CA ILE A 142 18.06 16.08 -12.59
C ILE A 142 18.17 17.45 -11.92
N ALA A 143 17.13 17.88 -11.20
CA ALA A 143 17.15 19.11 -10.44
C ALA A 143 18.17 19.05 -9.29
N MET A 144 18.22 17.94 -8.54
CA MET A 144 19.24 17.70 -7.52
C MET A 144 20.65 17.74 -8.11
N ILE A 145 20.90 17.11 -9.26
CA ILE A 145 22.22 17.13 -9.91
C ILE A 145 22.63 18.56 -10.28
N ARG A 146 21.68 19.37 -10.77
CA ARG A 146 21.95 20.77 -11.14
C ARG A 146 22.18 21.69 -9.94
N GLN A 147 21.53 21.44 -8.81
CA GLN A 147 21.58 22.30 -7.63
C GLN A 147 22.65 21.88 -6.60
N LEU A 148 22.77 20.58 -6.35
CA LEU A 148 23.66 20.01 -5.33
C LEU A 148 24.96 19.44 -5.92
N GLY A 149 25.04 19.35 -7.26
CA GLY A 149 26.15 18.72 -7.96
C GLY A 149 25.95 17.22 -8.18
N TYR A 150 26.97 16.58 -8.73
CA TYR A 150 26.95 15.16 -9.06
C TYR A 150 26.92 14.31 -7.78
N PRO A 151 26.08 13.26 -7.71
CA PRO A 151 26.07 12.34 -6.59
C PRO A 151 27.43 11.66 -6.43
N THR A 152 28.05 11.83 -5.27
CA THR A 152 29.38 11.26 -4.97
C THR A 152 29.31 9.79 -4.58
N TYR A 153 28.22 9.38 -3.90
CA TYR A 153 28.06 8.04 -3.37
C TYR A 153 26.77 7.39 -3.88
N PHE A 154 26.88 6.13 -4.27
CA PHE A 154 25.76 5.27 -4.62
C PHE A 154 25.80 4.03 -3.75
N VAL A 155 24.69 3.74 -3.07
CA VAL A 155 24.57 2.57 -2.20
C VAL A 155 23.28 1.83 -2.54
N SER A 156 23.40 0.52 -2.76
CA SER A 156 22.28 -0.41 -2.82
C SER A 156 22.23 -1.19 -1.51
N LEU A 157 21.07 -1.16 -0.85
CA LEU A 157 20.83 -1.88 0.39
C LEU A 157 19.79 -2.96 0.15
N SER A 158 20.09 -4.19 0.54
CA SER A 158 19.19 -5.34 0.46
C SER A 158 19.01 -5.97 1.83
N ALA A 159 17.86 -6.58 2.05
CA ALA A 159 17.55 -7.31 3.26
C ALA A 159 18.15 -8.72 3.20
N ALA A 160 18.88 -9.11 4.24
CA ALA A 160 19.35 -10.48 4.44
C ALA A 160 18.65 -11.09 5.67
N ASP A 161 17.31 -11.17 5.61
CA ASP A 161 16.44 -11.44 6.77
C ASP A 161 16.81 -12.73 7.53
N THR A 162 17.28 -13.77 6.82
CA THR A 162 17.69 -15.05 7.42
C THR A 162 18.90 -14.95 8.34
N ARG A 163 19.70 -13.89 8.20
CA ARG A 163 20.90 -13.66 9.02
C ARG A 163 20.62 -12.79 10.24
N TRP A 164 19.45 -12.19 10.34
CA TRP A 164 19.08 -11.33 11.46
C TRP A 164 18.48 -12.17 12.58
N LEU A 165 19.34 -12.68 13.46
CA LEU A 165 18.91 -13.53 14.59
C LEU A 165 17.86 -12.84 15.46
N ASP A 166 18.01 -11.53 15.71
CA ASP A 166 17.01 -10.74 16.44
C ASP A 166 15.63 -10.75 15.77
N LEU A 167 15.59 -10.65 14.44
CA LEU A 167 14.34 -10.74 13.68
C LEU A 167 13.73 -12.13 13.81
N ILE A 168 14.53 -13.18 13.64
CA ILE A 168 14.05 -14.57 13.77
C ILE A 168 13.54 -14.84 15.19
N LYS A 169 14.19 -14.30 16.21
CA LYS A 169 13.75 -14.37 17.62
C LYS A 169 12.38 -13.73 17.82
N VAL A 170 12.18 -12.53 17.28
CA VAL A 170 10.89 -11.82 17.31
C VAL A 170 9.82 -12.61 16.57
N LEU A 171 10.12 -13.12 15.37
CA LEU A 171 9.18 -13.93 14.59
C LEU A 171 8.81 -15.23 15.29
N GLY A 172 9.80 -15.91 15.89
CA GLY A 172 9.59 -17.12 16.69
C GLY A 172 8.65 -16.89 17.87
N LYS A 173 8.81 -15.76 18.55
CA LYS A 173 7.91 -15.35 19.64
C LYS A 173 6.51 -15.02 19.13
N LEU A 174 6.37 -14.36 17.97
CA LEU A 174 5.09 -13.94 17.43
C LEU A 174 4.27 -15.08 16.80
N ILE A 175 4.95 -16.04 16.14
CA ILE A 175 4.30 -17.09 15.35
C ILE A 175 4.23 -18.39 16.15
N ASP A 176 5.36 -18.84 16.70
CA ASP A 176 5.47 -20.14 17.38
C ASP A 176 5.25 -20.02 18.90
N ASN A 177 5.10 -18.81 19.44
CA ASN A 177 5.09 -18.52 20.89
C ASN A 177 6.31 -19.08 21.64
N LYS A 178 7.43 -19.31 20.94
CA LYS A 178 8.68 -19.82 21.52
C LYS A 178 9.70 -18.71 21.69
N CYS A 179 10.31 -18.63 22.86
CA CYS A 179 11.47 -17.76 23.11
C CYS A 179 12.74 -18.56 22.82
N TYR A 180 13.30 -18.37 21.62
CA TYR A 180 14.57 -18.99 21.24
C TYR A 180 15.75 -18.31 21.96
N SER A 181 16.73 -19.10 22.40
CA SER A 181 18.05 -18.57 22.80
C SER A 181 18.89 -18.26 21.56
N ASP A 182 19.96 -17.48 21.73
CA ASP A 182 20.79 -17.09 20.59
C ASP A 182 21.56 -18.30 20.01
N GLU A 183 21.90 -19.27 20.86
CA GLU A 183 22.50 -20.55 20.47
C GLU A 183 21.53 -21.40 19.63
N GLU A 184 20.27 -21.52 20.08
CA GLU A 184 19.22 -22.23 19.32
C GLU A 184 18.97 -21.58 17.94
N LEU A 185 19.05 -20.25 17.85
CA LEU A 185 18.83 -19.52 16.60
C LEU A 185 19.95 -19.75 15.58
N MET A 186 21.18 -19.93 16.04
CA MET A 186 22.31 -20.24 15.17
C MET A 186 22.14 -21.62 14.54
N ASP A 187 21.74 -22.60 15.33
CA ASP A 187 21.54 -24.00 14.90
C ASP A 187 20.21 -24.24 14.16
N LEU A 188 19.30 -23.26 14.17
CA LEU A 188 18.00 -23.39 13.52
C LEU A 188 18.13 -23.61 12.00
N ASP A 189 17.47 -24.66 11.51
CA ASP A 189 17.49 -25.01 10.09
C ASP A 189 16.97 -23.88 9.19
N TRP A 190 17.54 -23.79 7.99
CA TRP A 190 17.20 -22.78 7.00
C TRP A 190 15.72 -22.82 6.58
N SER A 191 15.12 -24.01 6.53
CA SER A 191 13.69 -24.14 6.20
C SER A 191 12.80 -23.49 7.26
N THR A 192 13.17 -23.65 8.53
CA THR A 192 12.45 -23.04 9.67
C THR A 192 12.60 -21.52 9.67
N LYS A 193 13.82 -21.01 9.44
CA LYS A 193 14.04 -19.55 9.29
C LYS A 193 13.19 -18.98 8.16
N THR A 194 13.15 -19.66 7.03
CA THR A 194 12.38 -19.24 5.85
C THR A 194 10.87 -19.30 6.11
N ARG A 195 10.38 -20.32 6.83
CA ARG A 195 8.97 -20.42 7.23
C ARG A 195 8.56 -19.22 8.09
N LEU A 196 9.37 -18.88 9.09
CA LEU A 196 9.10 -17.75 9.99
C LEU A 196 9.03 -16.42 9.23
N ILE A 197 9.97 -16.16 8.33
CA ILE A 197 10.00 -14.94 7.50
C ILE A 197 8.77 -14.86 6.59
N LYS A 198 8.42 -15.97 5.93
CA LYS A 198 7.26 -16.03 5.02
C LYS A 198 5.93 -15.88 5.75
N ALA A 199 5.85 -16.35 7.00
CA ALA A 199 4.62 -16.32 7.77
C ALA A 199 4.22 -14.89 8.20
N ASP A 200 5.19 -14.02 8.51
CA ASP A 200 4.91 -12.62 8.88
C ASP A 200 5.79 -11.62 8.07
N PRO A 201 5.43 -11.36 6.80
CA PRO A 201 6.18 -10.45 5.95
C PRO A 201 6.10 -9.00 6.44
N VAL A 202 5.06 -8.64 7.19
CA VAL A 202 4.86 -7.29 7.72
C VAL A 202 5.93 -6.96 8.75
N SER A 203 6.17 -7.85 9.69
CA SER A 203 7.21 -7.67 10.70
C SER A 203 8.59 -7.59 10.06
N CYS A 204 8.86 -8.42 9.05
CA CYS A 204 10.11 -8.38 8.29
C CYS A 204 10.34 -7.02 7.61
N VAL A 205 9.34 -6.51 6.87
CA VAL A 205 9.43 -5.21 6.19
C VAL A 205 9.60 -4.06 7.18
N ARG A 206 8.89 -4.10 8.32
CA ARG A 206 9.04 -3.09 9.38
C ARG A 206 10.43 -3.12 10.01
N TYR A 207 10.97 -4.31 10.23
CA TYR A 207 12.30 -4.48 10.78
C TYR A 207 13.38 -3.98 9.81
N PHE A 208 13.24 -4.29 8.51
CA PHE A 208 14.11 -3.75 7.46
C PHE A 208 14.07 -2.21 7.42
N ASP A 209 12.86 -1.62 7.43
CA ASP A 209 12.70 -0.16 7.44
C ASP A 209 13.35 0.47 8.69
N HIS A 210 13.14 -0.12 9.86
CA HIS A 210 13.79 0.33 11.09
C HIS A 210 15.33 0.28 11.00
N ARG A 211 15.90 -0.84 10.53
CA ARG A 211 17.36 -0.98 10.35
C ARG A 211 17.91 0.02 9.34
N LEU A 212 17.17 0.30 8.27
CA LEU A 212 17.52 1.30 7.28
C LEU A 212 17.53 2.71 7.87
N GLN A 213 16.51 3.08 8.65
CA GLN A 213 16.47 4.38 9.32
C GLN A 213 17.63 4.53 10.30
N VAL A 214 17.87 3.53 11.14
CA VAL A 214 19.01 3.49 12.08
C VAL A 214 20.34 3.61 11.33
N PHE A 215 20.52 2.92 10.21
CA PHE A 215 21.72 3.06 9.40
C PHE A 215 21.91 4.49 8.88
N ILE A 216 20.83 5.13 8.41
CA ILE A 216 20.89 6.51 7.91
C ILE A 216 21.18 7.49 9.05
N THR A 217 20.54 7.35 10.21
CA THR A 217 20.67 8.29 11.34
C THR A 217 21.97 8.09 12.10
N ASP A 218 22.29 6.85 12.45
CA ASP A 218 23.32 6.53 13.45
C ASP A 218 24.66 6.21 12.81
N VAL A 219 24.67 5.84 11.52
CA VAL A 219 25.91 5.61 10.76
C VAL A 219 26.16 6.80 9.86
N LEU A 220 25.30 7.03 8.85
CA LEU A 220 25.58 8.02 7.80
C LEU A 220 25.58 9.46 8.31
N LYS A 221 24.63 9.82 9.18
CA LYS A 221 24.50 11.15 9.80
C LYS A 221 25.17 11.25 11.18
N SER A 222 26.02 10.29 11.52
CA SER A 222 26.74 10.30 12.79
C SER A 222 27.69 11.49 12.91
N ASN A 223 28.01 11.87 14.15
CA ASN A 223 28.99 12.92 14.44
C ASN A 223 30.42 12.61 13.94
N LEU A 224 30.67 11.37 13.50
CA LEU A 224 31.93 10.97 12.88
C LEU A 224 32.02 11.42 11.41
N HIS A 225 30.93 11.93 10.83
CA HIS A 225 30.84 12.44 9.46
C HIS A 225 31.46 11.49 8.41
N PRO A 226 31.01 10.21 8.32
CA PRO A 226 31.63 9.24 7.42
C PRO A 226 31.51 9.60 5.93
N ILE A 227 30.56 10.48 5.58
CA ILE A 227 30.34 10.99 4.22
C ILE A 227 30.92 12.42 4.05
N GLY A 228 31.58 12.96 5.08
CA GLY A 228 32.14 14.31 5.10
C GLY A 228 31.24 15.33 5.81
N LYS A 229 31.82 16.48 6.19
CA LYS A 229 31.16 17.53 7.02
C LYS A 229 30.12 18.39 6.29
N ASN A 230 30.02 18.28 4.97
CA ASN A 230 29.24 19.19 4.12
C ASN A 230 27.90 18.60 3.64
N TYR A 231 27.43 17.50 4.26
CA TYR A 231 26.19 16.80 3.92
C TYR A 231 25.35 16.45 5.15
#